data_AF-A0A0A9GCD5-F1
#
_entry.id   AF-A0A0A9GCD5-F1
#
_cell.length_a   1.000
_cell.length_b   1.000
_cell.length_c   1.000
_cell.angle_alpha   90.00
_cell.angle_beta   90.00
_cell.angle_gamma   90.00
#
_symmetry.space_group_name_H-M   'P 1'
#
loop_
_entity.id
_entity.type
_entity.pdbx_description
1 polymer ?
#
loop_
_entity_poly.entity_id
_entity_poly.type
_entity_poly.pdbx_seq_one_letter_code
_entity_poly.pdbx_strand_id
1 'polypeptide(L)'
;MPDIRLKDIPSFIRTTDRDDVMLNFDGGEAQNARKARGDILNTYDALEQDVVDALLREFPRVYTVGTLATFARAARGGNLWKEDMSCLRWLDTQPPGSVVYVNFGSITVMTPAQLAEFAWGLVRCGRPF
;
A
#
# COMPACT_ATOMS: atom_id res chain seq x y z
N MET A 1 3.94 -4.62 18.58
CA MET A 1 2.70 -4.06 17.98
C MET A 1 1.52 -4.31 18.90
N PRO A 2 1.30 -3.46 19.92
CA PRO A 2 0.36 -3.77 21.00
C PRO A 2 -1.14 -3.66 20.64
N ASP A 3 -1.52 -3.06 19.50
CA ASP A 3 -2.93 -2.72 19.21
C ASP A 3 -3.55 -3.36 17.96
N ILE A 4 -2.92 -4.40 17.40
CA ILE A 4 -3.48 -5.12 16.24
C ILE A 4 -4.64 -6.01 16.68
N ARG A 5 -5.83 -5.76 16.12
CA ARG A 5 -7.02 -6.59 16.35
C ARG A 5 -7.24 -7.53 15.16
N LEU A 6 -8.06 -8.56 15.36
CA LEU A 6 -8.42 -9.47 14.28
C LEU A 6 -8.95 -8.76 13.03
N LYS A 7 -9.75 -7.69 13.17
CA LYS A 7 -10.28 -6.95 12.01
C LYS A 7 -9.23 -6.17 11.21
N ASP A 8 -8.06 -5.94 11.80
CA ASP A 8 -6.94 -5.26 11.15
C ASP A 8 -6.06 -6.26 10.34
N ILE A 9 -6.31 -7.58 10.50
CA ILE A 9 -5.66 -8.64 9.74
C ILE A 9 -6.35 -8.85 8.38
N PRO A 10 -5.60 -9.09 7.27
CA PRO A 10 -6.20 -9.27 5.96
C PRO A 10 -7.25 -10.39 5.92
N SER A 11 -8.38 -10.16 5.24
CA SER A 11 -9.50 -11.12 5.19
C SER A 11 -9.12 -12.48 4.62
N PHE A 12 -8.15 -12.52 3.71
CA PHE A 12 -7.70 -13.74 3.03
C PHE A 12 -6.86 -14.68 3.90
N ILE A 13 -6.44 -14.26 5.11
CA ILE A 13 -5.85 -15.16 6.11
C ILE A 13 -6.73 -15.37 7.35
N ARG A 14 -7.96 -14.83 7.35
CA ARG A 14 -8.94 -14.96 8.45
C ARG A 14 -9.91 -16.13 8.27
N THR A 15 -9.54 -17.10 7.44
CA THR A 15 -10.35 -18.30 7.16
C THR A 15 -9.98 -19.45 8.10
N THR A 16 -10.92 -20.37 8.33
CA THR A 16 -10.67 -21.65 9.00
C THR A 16 -10.52 -22.81 8.02
N ASP A 17 -10.73 -22.55 6.73
CA ASP A 17 -10.50 -23.53 5.67
C ASP A 17 -9.00 -23.74 5.47
N ARG A 18 -8.54 -24.97 5.65
CA ARG A 18 -7.12 -25.34 5.51
C ARG A 18 -6.70 -25.44 4.05
N ASP A 19 -7.65 -25.61 3.14
CA ASP A 19 -7.40 -25.73 1.71
C ASP A 19 -7.57 -24.38 0.99
N ASP A 20 -7.78 -23.29 1.74
CA ASP A 20 -7.87 -21.94 1.17
C ASP A 20 -6.57 -21.56 0.44
N VAL A 21 -6.73 -21.11 -0.81
CA VAL A 21 -5.61 -20.85 -1.72
C VAL A 21 -4.73 -19.70 -1.22
N MET A 22 -5.33 -18.62 -0.72
CA MET A 22 -4.58 -17.44 -0.29
C MET A 22 -3.87 -17.71 1.03
N LEU A 23 -4.56 -18.35 1.99
CA LEU A 23 -3.93 -18.74 3.26
C LEU A 23 -2.70 -19.62 3.03
N ASN A 24 -2.81 -20.62 2.15
CA ASN A 24 -1.71 -21.53 1.84
C ASN A 24 -0.57 -20.84 1.07
N PHE A 25 -0.91 -19.95 0.14
CA PHE A 25 0.08 -19.15 -0.59
C PHE A 25 0.88 -18.24 0.36
N ASP A 26 0.20 -17.43 1.18
CA ASP A 26 0.84 -16.50 2.10
C ASP A 26 1.66 -17.23 3.18
N GLY A 27 1.16 -18.37 3.68
CA GLY A 27 1.89 -19.23 4.59
C GLY A 27 3.17 -19.80 3.96
N GLY A 28 3.10 -20.21 2.68
CA GLY A 28 4.25 -20.67 1.91
C GLY A 28 5.30 -19.57 1.73
N GLU A 29 4.87 -18.38 1.33
CA GLU A 29 5.76 -17.23 1.14
C GLU A 29 6.42 -16.78 2.45
N ALA A 30 5.70 -16.79 3.57
CA ALA A 30 6.28 -16.52 4.89
C ALA A 30 7.39 -17.52 5.27
N GLN A 31 7.22 -18.80 4.92
CA GLN A 31 8.28 -19.81 5.12
C GLN A 31 9.44 -19.66 4.14
N ASN A 32 9.18 -19.19 2.91
CA ASN A 32 10.20 -18.94 1.91
C ASN A 32 11.07 -17.74 2.29
N ALA A 33 10.49 -16.67 2.85
CA ALA A 33 11.22 -15.51 3.34
C ALA A 33 12.31 -15.90 4.37
N ARG A 34 12.00 -16.84 5.28
CA ARG A 34 12.97 -17.36 6.27
C ARG A 34 14.18 -18.08 5.64
N LYS A 35 14.02 -18.59 4.42
CA LYS A 35 15.08 -19.30 3.67
C LYS A 35 15.83 -18.37 2.72
N ALA A 36 15.34 -17.15 2.52
CA ALA A 36 15.97 -16.17 1.65
C ALA A 36 17.32 -15.73 2.21
N ARG A 37 18.19 -15.21 1.34
CA ARG A 37 19.48 -14.61 1.76
C ARG A 37 19.31 -13.27 2.46
N GLY A 38 18.14 -12.66 2.31
CA GLY A 38 17.71 -11.46 2.99
C GLY A 38 16.45 -10.90 2.35
N ASP A 39 15.67 -10.20 3.15
CA ASP A 39 14.42 -9.57 2.76
C ASP A 39 14.66 -8.10 2.43
N ILE A 40 14.16 -7.64 1.29
CA ILE A 40 14.27 -6.25 0.85
C ILE A 40 12.89 -5.60 0.97
N LEU A 41 12.79 -4.60 1.83
CA LEU A 41 11.55 -3.93 2.18
C LEU A 41 11.58 -2.48 1.69
N ASN A 42 10.52 -2.06 0.98
CA ASN A 42 10.34 -0.66 0.59
C ASN A 42 9.79 0.16 1.77
N THR A 43 10.59 0.27 2.82
CA THR A 43 10.37 1.09 4.02
C THR A 43 11.70 1.71 4.44
N TYR A 44 11.75 2.45 5.55
CA TYR A 44 12.99 2.96 6.15
C TYR A 44 12.91 2.88 7.68
N ASP A 45 14.06 2.69 8.33
CA ASP A 45 14.16 2.43 9.77
C ASP A 45 13.37 3.41 10.64
N ALA A 46 13.51 4.73 10.39
CA ALA A 46 12.82 5.75 11.19
C ALA A 46 11.28 5.72 11.10
N LEU A 47 10.71 5.05 10.08
CA LEU A 47 9.25 4.87 9.96
C LEU A 47 8.75 3.70 10.83
N GLU A 48 9.50 2.61 10.89
CA GLU A 48 9.04 1.31 11.40
C GLU A 48 10.08 0.58 12.26
N GLN A 49 10.93 1.31 13.01
CA GLN A 49 12.08 0.76 13.75
C GLN A 49 11.73 -0.49 14.57
N ASP A 50 10.66 -0.42 15.37
CA ASP A 50 10.24 -1.55 16.22
C ASP A 50 9.92 -2.81 15.40
N VAL A 51 9.39 -2.63 14.19
CA VAL A 51 9.05 -3.72 13.25
C VAL A 51 10.32 -4.28 12.62
N VAL A 52 11.22 -3.40 12.16
CA VAL A 52 12.50 -3.80 11.56
C VAL A 52 13.34 -4.59 12.58
N ASP A 53 13.42 -4.11 13.81
CA ASP A 53 14.10 -4.80 14.91
C ASP A 53 13.48 -6.18 15.19
N ALA A 54 12.14 -6.29 15.14
CA ALA A 54 11.46 -7.57 15.32
C ALA A 54 11.77 -8.53 14.16
N LEU A 55 11.78 -8.05 12.92
CA LEU A 55 12.12 -8.86 11.75
C LEU A 55 13.58 -9.31 11.76
N LEU A 56 14.52 -8.45 12.17
CA LEU A 56 15.94 -8.83 12.31
C LEU A 56 16.19 -9.93 13.36
N ARG A 57 15.26 -10.17 14.29
CA ARG A 57 15.32 -11.30 15.23
C ARG A 57 14.85 -12.61 14.61
N GLU A 58 13.98 -12.55 13.60
CA GLU A 58 13.38 -13.71 12.93
C GLU A 58 14.07 -14.09 11.61
N PHE A 59 14.61 -13.10 10.89
CA PHE A 59 15.17 -13.24 9.56
C PHE A 59 16.67 -12.95 9.55
N PRO A 60 17.50 -13.69 8.77
CA PRO A 60 18.95 -13.53 8.80
C PRO A 60 19.43 -12.13 8.41
N ARG A 61 18.75 -11.47 7.47
CA ARG A 61 19.09 -10.14 6.95
C ARG A 61 17.82 -9.44 6.47
N VAL A 62 17.64 -8.18 6.85
CA VAL A 62 16.55 -7.32 6.38
C VAL A 62 17.16 -6.01 5.89
N TYR A 63 16.75 -5.54 4.73
CA TYR A 63 17.21 -4.29 4.14
C TYR A 63 16.02 -3.38 3.87
N THR A 64 16.02 -2.21 4.50
CA THR A 64 15.04 -1.16 4.23
C THR A 64 15.60 -0.22 3.14
N VAL A 65 15.03 -0.25 1.94
CA VAL A 65 15.53 0.49 0.76
C VAL A 65 14.59 1.62 0.32
N GLY A 66 13.55 1.87 1.10
CA GLY A 66 12.51 2.84 0.80
C GLY A 66 12.86 4.28 1.19
N THR A 67 12.11 5.26 0.70
CA THR A 67 10.96 5.13 -0.20
C THR A 67 11.40 5.05 -1.66
N LEU A 68 11.20 3.93 -2.37
CA LEU A 68 11.67 3.77 -3.77
C LEU A 68 11.18 4.89 -4.71
N ALA A 69 10.00 5.46 -4.43
CA ALA A 69 9.44 6.59 -5.17
C ALA A 69 10.33 7.85 -5.16
N THR A 70 11.13 8.11 -4.11
CA THR A 70 12.05 9.26 -4.08
C THR A 70 13.25 9.07 -5.00
N PHE A 71 13.60 7.82 -5.32
CA PHE A 71 14.70 7.47 -6.24
C PHE A 71 14.22 7.33 -7.70
N ALA A 72 12.91 7.17 -7.91
CA ALA A 72 12.30 6.92 -9.21
C ALA A 72 12.45 8.08 -10.23
N ARG A 73 12.82 9.30 -9.79
CA ARG A 73 13.15 10.40 -10.72
C ARG A 73 14.31 10.06 -11.68
N ALA A 74 15.14 9.08 -11.33
CA ALA A 74 16.22 8.58 -12.18
C ALA A 74 15.81 7.43 -13.12
N ALA A 75 14.68 6.76 -12.88
CA ALA A 75 14.23 5.59 -13.63
C ALA A 75 13.05 5.96 -14.54
N ARG A 76 13.35 6.36 -15.79
CA ARG A 76 12.32 6.43 -16.83
C ARG A 76 11.84 5.00 -17.15
N GLY A 77 10.59 4.66 -16.86
CA GLY A 77 9.97 3.42 -17.36
C GLY A 77 9.20 2.52 -16.37
N GLY A 78 8.66 3.03 -15.26
CA GLY A 78 7.91 2.21 -14.28
C GLY A 78 6.42 1.99 -14.60
N ASN A 79 5.85 2.74 -15.54
CA ASN A 79 4.41 2.69 -15.82
C ASN A 79 4.10 1.71 -16.97
N LEU A 80 3.13 0.83 -16.75
CA LEU A 80 2.60 -0.08 -17.79
C LEU A 80 1.76 0.64 -18.85
N TRP A 81 1.42 1.90 -18.61
CA TRP A 81 0.55 2.73 -19.44
C TRP A 81 1.18 4.09 -19.74
N LYS A 82 0.75 4.71 -20.84
CA LYS A 82 1.13 6.08 -21.16
C LYS A 82 0.58 7.02 -20.08
N GLU A 83 1.45 7.83 -19.50
CA GLU A 83 1.09 8.81 -18.49
C GLU A 83 0.17 9.90 -19.08
N ASP A 84 -0.94 10.17 -18.38
CA ASP A 84 -1.77 11.35 -18.65
C ASP A 84 -1.36 12.51 -17.75
N MET A 85 -0.86 13.57 -18.38
CA MET A 85 -0.41 14.79 -17.71
C MET A 85 -1.51 15.84 -17.59
N SER A 86 -2.74 15.54 -18.02
CA SER A 86 -3.87 16.48 -17.96
C SER A 86 -4.22 16.90 -16.54
N CYS A 87 -4.20 15.95 -15.59
CA CYS A 87 -4.48 16.20 -14.18
C CYS A 87 -3.44 17.15 -13.56
N LEU A 88 -2.16 17.04 -13.93
CA LEU A 88 -1.11 17.93 -13.45
C LEU A 88 -1.31 19.37 -13.93
N ARG A 89 -1.66 19.55 -15.21
CA ARG A 89 -1.99 20.88 -15.74
C ARG A 89 -3.20 21.51 -15.05
N TRP A 90 -4.19 20.70 -14.66
CA TRP A 90 -5.32 21.18 -13.87
C TRP A 90 -4.89 21.53 -12.43
N LEU A 91 -4.06 20.70 -11.79
CA LEU A 91 -3.52 20.96 -10.45
C LEU A 91 -2.73 22.28 -10.38
N ASP A 92 -1.98 22.62 -11.43
CA ASP A 92 -1.24 23.88 -11.53
C ASP A 92 -2.15 25.14 -11.43
N THR A 93 -3.45 24.99 -11.67
CA THR A 93 -4.45 26.07 -11.56
C THR A 93 -5.06 26.22 -10.17
N GLN A 94 -4.79 25.28 -9.26
CA GLN A 94 -5.42 25.21 -7.94
C GLN A 94 -4.51 25.83 -6.85
N PRO A 95 -5.06 26.46 -5.80
CA PRO A 95 -4.26 26.95 -4.68
C PRO A 95 -3.50 25.81 -3.96
N PRO A 96 -2.31 26.07 -3.38
CA PRO A 96 -1.57 25.07 -2.62
C PRO A 96 -2.39 24.47 -1.48
N GLY A 97 -2.35 23.14 -1.36
CA GLY A 97 -3.07 22.42 -0.30
C GLY A 97 -4.59 22.52 -0.40
N SER A 98 -5.17 22.86 -1.56
CA SER A 98 -6.62 23.01 -1.74
C SER A 98 -7.34 21.77 -2.28
N VAL A 99 -6.63 20.88 -2.98
CA VAL A 99 -7.20 19.72 -3.69
C VAL A 99 -7.19 18.46 -2.82
N VAL A 100 -8.22 17.61 -2.95
CA VAL A 100 -8.30 16.28 -2.34
C VAL A 100 -7.94 15.22 -3.37
N TYR A 101 -6.83 14.50 -3.17
CA TYR A 101 -6.52 13.33 -4.00
C TYR A 101 -7.24 12.08 -3.47
N VAL A 102 -7.91 11.34 -4.37
CA VAL A 102 -8.58 10.08 -4.03
C VAL A 102 -8.07 8.96 -4.92
N ASN A 103 -7.63 7.88 -4.29
CA ASN A 103 -7.33 6.62 -4.96
C ASN A 103 -7.44 5.46 -3.96
N PHE A 104 -8.06 4.35 -4.37
CA PHE A 104 -8.21 3.14 -3.57
C PHE A 104 -7.29 1.99 -4.03
N GLY A 105 -6.32 2.29 -4.90
CA GLY A 105 -5.45 1.29 -5.51
C GLY A 105 -6.13 0.56 -6.67
N SER A 106 -5.44 -0.43 -7.22
CA SER A 106 -5.85 -1.12 -8.45
C SER A 106 -6.79 -2.31 -8.24
N ILE A 107 -6.95 -2.79 -7.00
CA ILE A 107 -7.67 -4.05 -6.69
C ILE A 107 -8.98 -3.80 -5.93
N THR A 108 -9.14 -2.63 -5.31
CA THR A 108 -10.31 -2.35 -4.48
C THR A 108 -11.61 -2.42 -5.28
N VAL A 109 -12.58 -3.16 -4.75
CA VAL A 109 -13.94 -3.26 -5.30
C VAL A 109 -14.90 -2.49 -4.40
N MET A 110 -15.68 -1.58 -4.99
CA MET A 110 -16.75 -0.86 -4.31
C MET A 110 -18.10 -1.18 -4.93
N THR A 111 -19.11 -1.33 -4.09
CA THR A 111 -20.49 -1.39 -4.56
C THR A 111 -20.93 -0.04 -5.12
N PRO A 112 -21.90 0.01 -6.06
CA PRO A 112 -22.45 1.27 -6.57
C PRO A 112 -22.97 2.20 -5.47
N ALA A 113 -23.58 1.64 -4.41
CA ALA A 113 -24.07 2.43 -3.27
C ALA A 113 -22.92 3.08 -2.50
N GLN A 114 -21.83 2.36 -2.22
CA GLN A 114 -20.64 2.92 -1.57
C GLN A 114 -20.00 4.02 -2.41
N LEU A 115 -19.92 3.82 -3.73
CA LEU A 115 -19.39 4.82 -4.65
C LEU A 115 -20.26 6.08 -4.66
N ALA A 116 -21.58 5.93 -4.65
CA ALA A 116 -22.53 7.05 -4.60
C ALA A 116 -22.37 7.85 -3.30
N GLU A 117 -22.35 7.18 -2.15
CA GLU A 117 -22.15 7.84 -0.85
C GLU A 117 -20.80 8.57 -0.79
N PHE A 118 -19.75 7.96 -1.32
CA PHE A 118 -18.43 8.60 -1.39
C PHE A 118 -18.43 9.85 -2.28
N ALA A 119 -19.07 9.77 -3.46
CA ALA A 119 -19.23 10.91 -4.36
C ALA A 119 -20.01 12.06 -3.71
N TRP A 120 -21.09 11.74 -2.97
CA TRP A 120 -21.83 12.74 -2.19
C TRP A 120 -20.95 13.38 -1.10
N GLY A 121 -20.12 12.59 -0.43
CA GLY A 121 -19.14 13.08 0.54
C GLY A 121 -18.16 14.08 -0.08
N LEU A 122 -17.62 13.78 -1.26
CA LEU A 122 -16.71 14.68 -1.97
C LEU A 122 -17.37 16.00 -2.39
N VAL A 123 -18.60 15.94 -2.93
CA VAL A 123 -19.37 17.15 -3.27
C VAL A 123 -19.59 18.02 -2.04
N ARG A 124 -19.93 17.41 -0.90
CA ARG A 124 -20.14 18.13 0.37
C ARG A 124 -18.87 18.66 1.01
N CYS A 125 -17.70 18.10 0.69
CA CYS A 125 -16.41 18.62 1.13
C CYS A 125 -16.17 20.04 0.63
N GLY A 126 -16.79 20.43 -0.50
CA GLY A 126 -16.67 21.77 -1.07
C GLY A 126 -15.26 22.09 -1.57
N ARG A 127 -14.42 21.07 -1.75
CA ARG A 127 -13.05 21.19 -2.24
C ARG A 127 -12.94 20.58 -3.64
N PRO A 128 -12.05 21.10 -4.50
CA PRO A 128 -11.70 20.41 -5.72
C PRO A 128 -11.11 19.02 -5.41
N PHE A 129 -11.47 18.02 -6.21
CA PHE A 129 -10.98 16.64 -6.12
C PHE A 129 -10.78 16.06 -7.52
#